data_AF-A0AAP4BA02-F1
#
_entry.id   AF-A0AAP4BA02-F1
#
_cell.length_a   1.000
_cell.length_b   1.000
_cell.length_c   1.000
_cell.angle_alpha   90.00
_cell.angle_beta   90.00
_cell.angle_gamma   90.00
#
_symmetry.space_group_name_H-M   'P 1'
#
loop_
_entity.id
_entity.type
_entity.pdbx_description
1 polymer ?
#
loop_
_entity_poly.entity_id
_entity_poly.type
_entity_poly.pdbx_seq_one_letter_code
_entity_poly.pdbx_strand_id
1 'polypeptide(L)'
;MELVDSGFEYFAGGGLKKVTGADKDKTSLYDLAEAAAYKVTYTQAVTADDSKVILIDEHLADSDAMDYEMDRVDGEWALADYAAKEHPEETLILVTGDHEPGGLTIGFAGTDYDTYLDTLTNQKISYAQFDEQYMASYKENLTSFEDAMKDVEALFGLKMVGEENDRLVLTEYEIQRLRTAYDLSMTDYNVDEFTQEQYVLYGEYNPFSVTVTHILNNKSGVDFTSYSHTGLPVAVFADGIGAEAFSGYYDNTEIYNRLAAMLGIN
;
A
#
# COMPACT_ATOMS: atom_id res chain seq x y z
N MET A 1 24.65 -1.11 -7.24
CA MET A 1 25.87 -1.09 -6.41
C MET A 1 25.77 0.02 -5.37
N GLU A 2 25.29 1.21 -5.73
CA GLU A 2 25.16 2.38 -4.84
C GLU A 2 24.61 2.09 -3.43
N LEU A 3 23.53 1.31 -3.31
CA LEU A 3 22.99 0.91 -1.99
C LEU A 3 24.05 0.18 -1.15
N VAL A 4 24.63 -0.90 -1.66
CA VAL A 4 25.67 -1.70 -0.97
C VAL A 4 26.93 -0.86 -0.70
N ASP A 5 27.34 -0.06 -1.67
CA ASP A 5 28.54 0.78 -1.62
C ASP A 5 28.42 1.95 -0.63
N SER A 6 27.19 2.38 -0.31
CA SER A 6 26.95 3.46 0.66
C SER A 6 27.44 3.11 2.08
N GLY A 7 27.55 1.81 2.37
CA GLY A 7 28.06 1.32 3.66
C GLY A 7 27.09 1.48 4.82
N PHE A 8 25.78 1.55 4.57
CA PHE A 8 24.76 1.58 5.62
C PHE A 8 24.88 0.38 6.57
N GLU A 9 24.42 0.56 7.80
CA GLU A 9 24.48 -0.48 8.84
C GLU A 9 23.20 -1.30 8.92
N TYR A 10 22.06 -0.68 8.62
CA TYR A 10 20.75 -1.32 8.71
C TYR A 10 19.81 -0.83 7.61
N PHE A 11 19.19 -1.77 6.89
CA PHE A 11 18.10 -1.52 5.94
C PHE A 11 17.05 -2.59 6.17
N ALA A 12 15.80 -2.19 6.39
CA ALA A 12 14.73 -3.14 6.63
C ALA A 12 13.37 -2.71 6.08
N GLY A 13 12.53 -3.69 5.74
CA GLY A 13 11.18 -3.51 5.23
C GLY A 13 10.87 -4.45 4.06
N GLY A 14 10.12 -3.95 3.07
CA GLY A 14 9.79 -4.72 1.87
C GLY A 14 11.01 -5.14 1.02
N GLY A 15 10.77 -5.98 0.02
CA GLY A 15 11.79 -6.50 -0.88
C GLY A 15 12.36 -5.47 -1.85
N LEU A 16 13.58 -5.73 -2.31
CA LEU A 16 14.20 -4.94 -3.37
C LEU A 16 13.61 -5.32 -4.74
N LYS A 17 13.10 -4.34 -5.48
CA LYS A 17 12.70 -4.56 -6.88
C LYS A 17 13.90 -4.75 -7.80
N LYS A 18 13.72 -5.57 -8.85
CA LYS A 18 14.69 -5.77 -9.94
C LYS A 18 16.10 -6.15 -9.44
N VAL A 19 16.18 -7.09 -8.50
CA VAL A 19 17.43 -7.51 -7.85
C VAL A 19 18.53 -7.96 -8.82
N THR A 20 18.17 -8.47 -9.99
CA THR A 20 19.10 -8.90 -11.05
C THR A 20 19.10 -7.95 -12.25
N GLY A 21 18.68 -6.70 -12.07
CA GLY A 21 18.49 -5.72 -13.14
C GLY A 21 17.19 -5.90 -13.91
N ALA A 22 16.90 -4.97 -14.83
CA ALA A 22 15.67 -4.98 -15.62
C ALA A 22 15.56 -6.22 -16.53
N ASP A 23 16.69 -6.69 -17.07
CA ASP A 23 16.77 -7.84 -17.99
C ASP A 23 17.02 -9.17 -17.26
N LYS A 24 17.10 -9.15 -15.92
CA LYS A 24 17.38 -10.31 -15.05
C LYS A 24 18.71 -11.03 -15.35
N ASP A 25 19.68 -10.31 -15.92
CA ASP A 25 20.96 -10.85 -16.39
C ASP A 25 22.15 -10.51 -15.48
N LYS A 26 21.93 -9.74 -14.40
CA LYS A 26 22.97 -9.33 -13.45
C LYS A 26 22.96 -10.20 -12.20
N THR A 27 24.10 -10.23 -11.49
CA THR A 27 24.19 -10.79 -10.13
C THR A 27 23.17 -10.09 -9.22
N SER A 28 22.54 -10.86 -8.34
CA SER A 28 21.52 -10.35 -7.41
C SER A 28 22.12 -9.28 -6.49
N LEU A 29 21.36 -8.23 -6.20
CA LEU A 29 21.71 -7.24 -5.18
C LEU A 29 21.94 -7.86 -3.81
N TYR A 30 21.21 -8.94 -3.48
CA TYR A 30 21.42 -9.69 -2.24
C TYR A 30 22.77 -10.40 -2.22
N ASP A 31 23.13 -11.13 -3.28
CA ASP A 31 24.44 -11.79 -3.38
C ASP A 31 25.59 -10.78 -3.32
N LEU A 32 25.40 -9.60 -3.94
CA LEU A 32 26.38 -8.52 -3.88
C LEU A 32 26.50 -7.93 -2.46
N ALA A 33 25.39 -7.81 -1.73
CA ALA A 33 25.41 -7.38 -0.34
C ALA A 33 26.10 -8.40 0.56
N GLU A 34 25.83 -9.70 0.41
CA GLU A 34 26.52 -10.77 1.13
C GLU A 34 28.02 -10.77 0.84
N ALA A 35 28.42 -10.58 -0.43
CA ALA A 35 29.82 -10.43 -0.81
C ALA A 35 30.49 -9.19 -0.17
N ALA A 36 29.70 -8.16 0.14
CA ALA A 36 30.11 -6.98 0.89
C ALA A 36 29.95 -7.12 2.42
N ALA A 37 29.77 -8.36 2.91
CA ALA A 37 29.64 -8.73 4.32
C ALA A 37 28.37 -8.22 5.02
N TYR A 38 27.30 -7.91 4.27
CA TYR A 38 25.98 -7.72 4.87
C TYR A 38 25.37 -9.08 5.23
N LYS A 39 24.71 -9.13 6.37
CA LYS A 39 23.76 -10.19 6.71
C LYS A 39 22.44 -9.88 6.02
N VAL A 40 22.15 -10.60 4.93
CA VAL A 40 20.83 -10.58 4.29
C VAL A 40 19.96 -11.63 4.97
N THR A 41 18.86 -11.23 5.59
CA THR A 41 17.96 -12.13 6.31
C THR A 41 16.51 -11.76 6.05
N TYR A 42 15.64 -12.76 6.13
CA TYR A 42 14.18 -12.62 6.07
C TYR A 42 13.54 -12.84 7.43
N THR A 43 14.35 -13.25 8.41
CA THR A 43 13.92 -13.55 9.77
C THR A 43 14.51 -12.55 10.74
N GLN A 44 13.83 -12.37 11.86
CA GLN A 44 14.12 -11.43 12.93
C GLN A 44 15.36 -11.81 13.76
N ALA A 45 16.17 -12.77 13.29
CA ALA A 45 17.39 -13.21 13.94
C ALA A 45 18.51 -12.17 13.75
N VAL A 46 18.24 -10.90 14.05
CA VAL A 46 19.17 -9.77 14.03
C VAL A 46 19.48 -9.37 15.48
N THR A 47 20.74 -9.10 15.75
CA THR A 47 21.26 -8.74 17.08
C THR A 47 22.14 -7.50 16.99
N ALA A 48 22.41 -6.85 18.12
CA ALA A 48 23.33 -5.71 18.18
C ALA A 48 24.76 -6.03 17.71
N ASP A 49 25.16 -7.31 17.64
CA ASP A 49 26.46 -7.72 17.09
C ASP A 49 26.49 -7.74 15.55
N ASP A 50 25.33 -7.66 14.88
CA ASP A 50 25.23 -7.63 13.44
C ASP A 50 25.47 -6.20 12.91
N SER A 51 26.71 -5.90 12.54
CA SER A 51 27.12 -4.55 12.10
C SER A 51 26.57 -4.07 10.74
N LYS A 52 26.10 -4.98 9.88
CA LYS A 52 25.58 -4.67 8.53
C LYS A 52 24.45 -5.62 8.17
N VAL A 53 23.23 -5.11 8.10
CA VAL A 53 22.03 -5.93 7.97
C VAL A 53 21.13 -5.39 6.86
N ILE A 54 20.65 -6.32 6.04
CA ILE A 54 19.49 -6.13 5.17
C ILE A 54 18.44 -7.12 5.67
N LEU A 55 17.39 -6.62 6.33
CA LEU A 55 16.28 -7.42 6.82
C LEU A 55 15.05 -7.19 5.94
N ILE A 56 14.73 -8.17 5.10
CA ILE A 56 13.54 -8.12 4.24
C ILE A 56 12.39 -8.80 4.96
N ASP A 57 11.17 -8.28 4.78
CA ASP A 57 9.96 -8.93 5.28
C ASP A 57 9.84 -10.36 4.72
N GLU A 58 9.41 -11.28 5.57
CA GLU A 58 9.19 -12.69 5.20
C GLU A 58 7.95 -12.82 4.31
N HIS A 59 7.00 -11.89 4.46
CA HIS A 59 5.71 -11.88 3.80
C HIS A 59 5.59 -10.59 2.96
N LEU A 60 5.70 -10.76 1.64
CA LEU A 60 5.66 -9.65 0.69
C LEU A 60 4.36 -9.68 -0.11
N ALA A 61 3.71 -8.52 -0.16
CA ALA A 61 2.57 -8.26 -1.03
C ALA A 61 3.02 -7.97 -2.46
N ASP A 62 2.09 -7.46 -3.28
CA ASP A 62 2.40 -7.02 -4.62
C ASP A 62 3.54 -5.99 -4.61
N SER A 63 4.30 -5.97 -5.72
CA SER A 63 5.41 -5.03 -5.86
C SER A 63 6.53 -5.19 -4.82
N ASP A 64 6.67 -6.35 -4.19
CA ASP A 64 7.65 -6.61 -3.14
C ASP A 64 7.46 -5.67 -1.92
N ALA A 65 6.25 -5.15 -1.70
CA ALA A 65 5.92 -4.35 -0.51
C ALA A 65 5.76 -5.26 0.71
N MET A 66 5.87 -4.70 1.92
CA MET A 66 5.37 -5.40 3.12
C MET A 66 3.86 -5.58 2.99
N ASP A 67 3.30 -6.57 3.68
CA ASP A 67 1.86 -6.82 3.64
C ASP A 67 1.02 -5.61 4.05
N TYR A 68 -0.10 -5.42 3.35
CA TYR A 68 -1.08 -4.43 3.72
C TYR A 68 -1.62 -4.75 5.12
N GLU A 69 -1.87 -3.71 5.93
CA GLU A 69 -2.34 -3.87 7.30
C GLU A 69 -3.55 -4.81 7.44
N MET A 70 -4.42 -4.83 6.43
CA MET A 70 -5.61 -5.69 6.42
C MET A 70 -5.36 -7.14 6.03
N ASP A 71 -4.30 -7.39 5.27
CA ASP A 71 -3.91 -8.73 4.84
C ASP A 71 -2.92 -9.35 5.85
N ARG A 72 -2.27 -8.50 6.66
CA ARG A 72 -1.30 -8.90 7.67
C ARG A 72 -1.93 -9.83 8.71
N VAL A 73 -1.33 -11.01 8.92
CA VAL A 73 -1.79 -11.97 9.93
C VAL A 73 -1.11 -11.76 11.29
N ASP A 74 -1.73 -12.29 12.35
CA ASP A 74 -1.18 -12.21 13.71
C ASP A 74 0.23 -12.82 13.77
N GLY A 75 1.21 -11.99 14.15
CA GLY A 75 2.62 -12.38 14.30
C GLY A 75 3.54 -11.85 13.21
N GLU A 76 3.00 -11.33 12.11
CA GLU A 76 3.77 -10.58 11.12
C GLU A 76 4.13 -9.19 11.65
N TRP A 77 5.28 -8.68 11.21
CA TRP A 77 5.83 -7.42 11.71
C TRP A 77 5.20 -6.22 11.01
N ALA A 78 4.95 -5.19 11.81
CA ALA A 78 4.62 -3.86 11.30
C ALA A 78 5.90 -3.07 11.05
N LEU A 79 5.80 -1.98 10.30
CA LEU A 79 6.91 -1.03 10.09
C LEU A 79 7.57 -0.59 11.42
N ALA A 80 6.76 -0.46 12.47
CA ALA A 80 7.24 -0.04 13.79
C ALA A 80 8.20 -1.08 14.42
N ASP A 81 8.02 -2.37 14.14
CA ASP A 81 8.87 -3.44 14.67
C ASP A 81 10.26 -3.40 14.03
N TYR A 82 10.33 -3.07 12.74
CA TYR A 82 11.59 -2.84 12.01
C TYR A 82 12.34 -1.57 12.44
N ALA A 83 11.64 -0.61 13.06
CA ALA A 83 12.19 0.67 13.49
C ALA A 83 12.45 0.76 15.01
N ALA A 84 12.29 -0.33 15.76
CA ALA A 84 12.37 -0.33 17.22
C ALA A 84 13.77 0.10 17.73
N LYS A 85 13.78 0.96 18.78
CA LYS A 85 15.00 1.57 19.34
C LYS A 85 15.70 0.65 20.34
N GLU A 86 16.85 0.11 19.98
CA GLU A 86 17.79 -0.51 20.95
C GLU A 86 18.61 0.55 21.73
N HIS A 87 18.78 1.76 21.17
CA HIS A 87 19.61 2.84 21.74
C HIS A 87 18.89 4.20 21.79
N PRO A 88 17.81 4.35 22.58
CA PRO A 88 16.92 5.51 22.50
C PRO A 88 17.56 6.86 22.82
N GLU A 89 18.62 6.88 23.64
CA GLU A 89 19.34 8.11 24.04
C GLU A 89 20.30 8.64 22.96
N GLU A 90 20.65 7.82 21.97
CA GLU A 90 21.61 8.15 20.90
C GLU A 90 21.00 8.02 19.50
N THR A 91 19.71 7.66 19.41
CA THR A 91 19.02 7.39 18.14
C THR A 91 17.99 8.46 17.83
N LEU A 92 18.09 9.06 16.64
CA LEU A 92 17.04 9.81 16.00
C LEU A 92 16.24 8.90 15.08
N ILE A 93 14.92 8.88 15.22
CA ILE A 93 14.02 8.26 14.24
C ILE A 93 13.26 9.36 13.52
N LEU A 94 13.26 9.28 12.19
CA LEU A 94 12.41 10.09 11.31
C LEU A 94 11.45 9.18 10.55
N VAL A 95 10.16 9.49 10.62
CA VAL A 95 9.11 8.83 9.84
C VAL A 95 8.40 9.89 9.01
N THR A 96 8.35 9.71 7.70
CA THR A 96 7.67 10.63 6.78
C THR A 96 7.14 9.86 5.57
N GLY A 97 6.18 10.45 4.87
CA GLY A 97 5.88 10.08 3.48
C GLY A 97 6.80 10.81 2.51
N ASP A 98 6.87 10.34 1.27
CA ASP A 98 7.46 11.04 0.14
C ASP A 98 6.46 12.00 -0.52
N HIS A 99 5.20 11.58 -0.64
CA HIS A 99 4.06 12.38 -1.10
C HIS A 99 2.73 11.74 -0.66
N GLU A 100 1.63 12.49 -0.73
CA GLU A 100 0.27 11.93 -0.58
C GLU A 100 -0.17 11.25 -1.88
N PRO A 101 -0.65 9.99 -1.85
CA PRO A 101 -1.22 9.32 -3.00
C PRO A 101 -2.76 9.33 -2.98
N GLY A 102 -3.35 9.54 -4.16
CA GLY A 102 -4.76 9.28 -4.42
C GLY A 102 -5.73 10.41 -4.07
N GLY A 103 -5.30 11.42 -3.31
CA GLY A 103 -6.15 12.53 -2.90
C GLY A 103 -7.30 12.04 -2.03
N LEU A 104 -6.95 11.30 -0.98
CA LEU A 104 -7.87 10.75 0.01
C LEU A 104 -8.63 11.88 0.71
N THR A 105 -9.94 11.68 0.85
CA THR A 105 -10.80 12.57 1.62
C THR A 105 -11.61 11.78 2.65
N ILE A 106 -11.74 12.34 3.85
CA ILE A 106 -12.72 11.91 4.86
C ILE A 106 -13.92 12.84 4.70
N GLY A 107 -14.94 12.35 4.01
CA GLY A 107 -16.10 13.07 3.53
C GLY A 107 -16.38 12.72 2.07
N PHE A 108 -17.62 12.37 1.77
CA PHE A 108 -18.04 12.03 0.41
C PHE A 108 -19.39 12.68 0.12
N ALA A 109 -19.61 13.11 -1.12
CA ALA A 109 -20.84 13.80 -1.53
C ALA A 109 -22.12 12.98 -1.24
N GLY A 110 -22.04 11.65 -1.21
CA GLY A 110 -23.17 10.78 -0.89
C GLY A 110 -23.42 10.56 0.60
N THR A 111 -22.52 10.99 1.49
CA THR A 111 -22.69 10.89 2.96
C THR A 111 -22.76 12.26 3.64
N ASP A 112 -22.71 13.36 2.89
CA ASP A 112 -22.68 14.73 3.40
C ASP A 112 -21.58 14.94 4.46
N TYR A 113 -21.99 15.17 5.72
CA TYR A 113 -21.08 15.36 6.85
C TYR A 113 -20.83 14.07 7.65
N ASP A 114 -21.57 13.01 7.35
CA ASP A 114 -21.47 11.76 8.08
C ASP A 114 -20.31 10.92 7.53
N THR A 115 -19.64 10.23 8.46
CA THR A 115 -18.64 9.22 8.15
C THR A 115 -18.99 7.95 8.89
N TYR A 116 -18.64 6.82 8.27
CA TYR A 116 -18.99 5.52 8.78
C TYR A 116 -17.81 4.56 8.59
N LEU A 117 -16.67 4.99 9.12
CA LEU A 117 -15.38 4.33 8.93
C LEU A 117 -15.37 2.89 9.47
N ASP A 118 -16.25 2.58 10.42
CA ASP A 118 -16.45 1.23 10.93
C ASP A 118 -16.84 0.25 9.83
N THR A 119 -17.50 0.69 8.75
CA THR A 119 -17.80 -0.25 7.66
C THR A 119 -16.63 -0.67 6.81
N LEU A 120 -15.51 0.05 6.84
CA LEU A 120 -14.28 -0.41 6.19
C LEU A 120 -13.79 -1.74 6.76
N THR A 121 -14.13 -2.06 8.03
CA THR A 121 -13.83 -3.35 8.65
C THR A 121 -14.53 -4.54 7.97
N ASN A 122 -15.51 -4.30 7.10
CA ASN A 122 -16.13 -5.37 6.31
C ASN A 122 -15.23 -5.85 5.17
N GLN A 123 -14.23 -5.08 4.75
CA GLN A 123 -13.24 -5.54 3.80
C GLN A 123 -12.28 -6.51 4.47
N LYS A 124 -12.19 -7.74 3.96
CA LYS A 124 -11.42 -8.86 4.53
C LYS A 124 -10.18 -9.22 3.72
N ILE A 125 -9.97 -8.55 2.60
CA ILE A 125 -8.92 -8.82 1.63
C ILE A 125 -8.58 -7.54 0.88
N SER A 126 -7.32 -7.32 0.51
CA SER A 126 -6.96 -6.24 -0.39
C SER A 126 -7.51 -6.44 -1.80
N TYR A 127 -7.55 -5.36 -2.59
CA TYR A 127 -7.90 -5.46 -4.00
C TYR A 127 -6.89 -6.32 -4.78
N ALA A 128 -5.61 -6.31 -4.38
CA ALA A 128 -4.55 -7.06 -5.05
C ALA A 128 -4.73 -8.57 -4.86
N GLN A 129 -4.96 -9.01 -3.62
CA GLN A 129 -5.28 -10.40 -3.33
C GLN A 129 -6.63 -10.81 -3.92
N PHE A 130 -7.63 -9.92 -3.95
CA PHE A 130 -8.90 -10.19 -4.62
C PHE A 130 -8.73 -10.38 -6.14
N ASP A 131 -7.90 -9.56 -6.78
CA ASP A 131 -7.56 -9.70 -8.20
C ASP A 131 -6.88 -11.04 -8.50
N GLU A 132 -5.88 -11.41 -7.70
CA GLU A 132 -5.12 -12.64 -7.88
C GLU A 132 -5.96 -13.89 -7.62
N GLN A 133 -6.73 -13.91 -6.53
CA GLN A 133 -7.41 -15.12 -6.05
C GLN A 133 -8.80 -15.31 -6.67
N TYR A 134 -9.55 -14.22 -6.90
CA TYR A 134 -10.94 -14.28 -7.33
C TYR A 134 -11.12 -13.87 -8.78
N MET A 135 -10.63 -12.69 -9.19
CA MET A 135 -10.86 -12.21 -10.56
C MET A 135 -10.24 -13.13 -11.63
N ALA A 136 -9.04 -13.66 -11.37
CA ALA A 136 -8.42 -14.65 -12.25
C ALA A 136 -9.30 -15.92 -12.38
N SER A 137 -9.81 -16.42 -11.24
CA SER A 137 -10.67 -17.61 -11.20
C SER A 137 -12.02 -17.38 -11.90
N TYR A 138 -12.59 -16.18 -11.76
CA TYR A 138 -13.86 -15.84 -12.41
C TYR A 138 -13.76 -15.94 -13.92
N LYS A 139 -12.70 -15.37 -14.51
CA LYS A 139 -12.44 -15.45 -15.96
C LYS A 139 -12.31 -16.89 -16.43
N GLU A 140 -11.51 -17.70 -15.73
CA GLU A 140 -11.27 -19.10 -16.10
C GLU A 140 -12.56 -19.93 -16.04
N ASN A 141 -13.34 -19.74 -14.98
CA ASN A 141 -14.55 -20.52 -14.73
C ASN A 141 -15.81 -19.94 -15.37
N LEU A 142 -15.72 -18.79 -16.06
CA LEU A 142 -16.87 -18.04 -16.59
C LEU A 142 -17.92 -17.77 -15.52
N THR A 143 -17.45 -17.34 -14.34
CA THR A 143 -18.32 -17.09 -13.18
C THR A 143 -19.35 -16.01 -13.52
N SER A 144 -20.60 -16.19 -13.07
CA SER A 144 -21.65 -15.20 -13.31
C SER A 144 -21.45 -13.97 -12.39
N PHE A 145 -21.97 -12.81 -12.80
CA PHE A 145 -21.96 -11.62 -11.95
C PHE A 145 -22.65 -11.90 -10.60
N GLU A 146 -23.77 -12.64 -10.62
CA GLU A 146 -24.53 -12.97 -9.42
C GLU A 146 -23.76 -13.88 -8.47
N ASP A 147 -22.90 -14.76 -9.00
CA ASP A 147 -22.03 -15.60 -8.17
C ASP A 147 -20.83 -14.81 -7.63
N ALA A 148 -20.19 -13.97 -8.46
CA ALA A 148 -19.12 -13.08 -8.01
C ALA A 148 -19.60 -12.12 -6.90
N MET A 149 -20.85 -11.65 -6.98
CA MET A 149 -21.42 -10.79 -5.94
C MET A 149 -21.60 -11.48 -4.59
N LYS A 150 -21.62 -12.82 -4.52
CA LYS A 150 -21.63 -13.54 -3.23
C LYS A 150 -20.30 -13.41 -2.51
N ASP A 151 -19.20 -13.45 -3.25
CA ASP A 151 -17.87 -13.22 -2.70
C ASP A 151 -17.68 -11.74 -2.34
N VAL A 152 -18.21 -10.81 -3.16
CA VAL A 152 -18.22 -9.38 -2.82
C VAL A 152 -18.97 -9.13 -1.50
N GLU A 153 -20.12 -9.77 -1.29
CA GLU A 153 -20.83 -9.70 -0.02
C GLU A 153 -20.02 -10.31 1.14
N ALA A 154 -19.40 -11.46 0.93
CA ALA A 154 -18.63 -12.13 1.98
C ALA A 154 -17.33 -11.38 2.36
N LEU A 155 -16.66 -10.77 1.39
CA LEU A 155 -15.32 -10.19 1.54
C LEU A 155 -15.33 -8.68 1.72
N PHE A 156 -16.38 -7.97 1.29
CA PHE A 156 -16.49 -6.51 1.37
C PHE A 156 -17.78 -6.05 2.07
N GLY A 157 -18.72 -6.97 2.33
CA GLY A 157 -20.00 -6.68 3.00
C GLY A 157 -21.06 -6.04 2.10
N LEU A 158 -20.77 -5.77 0.82
CA LEU A 158 -21.70 -5.11 -0.12
C LEU A 158 -22.76 -6.08 -0.63
N LYS A 159 -24.04 -5.74 -0.46
CA LYS A 159 -25.18 -6.67 -0.68
C LYS A 159 -26.06 -6.19 -1.80
N MET A 160 -26.51 -7.10 -2.68
CA MET A 160 -27.52 -6.76 -3.69
C MET A 160 -28.94 -6.66 -3.11
N VAL A 161 -29.20 -7.30 -1.97
CA VAL A 161 -30.51 -7.32 -1.31
C VAL A 161 -30.31 -7.24 0.21
N GLY A 162 -31.12 -6.44 0.88
CA GLY A 162 -31.16 -6.34 2.33
C GLY A 162 -32.18 -5.32 2.80
N GLU A 163 -32.12 -4.96 4.09
CA GLU A 163 -33.01 -3.96 4.67
C GLU A 163 -32.69 -2.55 4.15
N GLU A 164 -33.71 -1.70 4.00
CA GLU A 164 -33.57 -0.35 3.44
C GLU A 164 -32.59 0.55 4.22
N ASN A 165 -32.42 0.29 5.52
CA ASN A 165 -31.52 1.04 6.40
C ASN A 165 -30.11 0.42 6.53
N ASP A 166 -29.85 -0.72 5.90
CA ASP A 166 -28.50 -1.29 5.83
C ASP A 166 -27.72 -0.54 4.75
N ARG A 167 -26.78 0.30 5.17
CA ARG A 167 -25.99 1.16 4.27
C ARG A 167 -25.15 0.37 3.27
N LEU A 168 -24.81 -0.89 3.57
CA LEU A 168 -24.05 -1.76 2.67
C LEU A 168 -24.92 -2.44 1.61
N VAL A 169 -26.24 -2.29 1.68
CA VAL A 169 -27.13 -2.64 0.58
C VAL A 169 -26.89 -1.67 -0.57
N LEU A 170 -26.64 -2.24 -1.74
CA LEU A 170 -26.35 -1.53 -2.96
C LEU A 170 -27.63 -0.96 -3.55
N THR A 171 -27.54 0.30 -4.00
CA THR A 171 -28.56 0.91 -4.84
C THR A 171 -28.54 0.30 -6.24
N GLU A 172 -29.62 0.45 -7.01
CA GLU A 172 -29.66 0.02 -8.42
C GLU A 172 -28.54 0.66 -9.25
N TYR A 173 -28.18 1.91 -8.95
CA TYR A 173 -27.07 2.62 -9.58
C TYR A 173 -25.72 1.95 -9.30
N GLU A 174 -25.45 1.60 -8.03
CA GLU A 174 -24.21 0.93 -7.63
C GLU A 174 -24.12 -0.48 -8.22
N ILE A 175 -25.23 -1.23 -8.25
CA ILE A 175 -25.30 -2.55 -8.91
C ILE A 175 -25.00 -2.42 -10.40
N GLN A 176 -25.56 -1.40 -11.08
CA GLN A 176 -25.30 -1.18 -12.50
C GLN A 176 -23.84 -0.84 -12.76
N ARG A 177 -23.20 -0.02 -11.91
CA ARG A 177 -21.76 0.26 -11.99
C ARG A 177 -20.94 -1.01 -11.86
N LEU A 178 -21.21 -1.81 -10.83
CA LEU A 178 -20.53 -3.10 -10.61
C LEU A 178 -20.71 -4.04 -11.79
N ARG A 179 -21.92 -4.14 -12.35
CA ARG A 179 -22.17 -5.00 -13.52
C ARG A 179 -21.40 -4.53 -14.75
N THR A 180 -21.43 -3.23 -15.06
CA THR A 180 -20.67 -2.69 -16.19
C THR A 180 -19.16 -2.90 -16.02
N ALA A 181 -18.64 -2.72 -14.81
CA ALA A 181 -17.24 -2.98 -14.49
C ALA A 181 -16.90 -4.47 -14.59
N TYR A 182 -17.75 -5.36 -14.08
CA TYR A 182 -17.60 -6.81 -14.17
C TYR A 182 -17.58 -7.30 -15.62
N ASP A 183 -18.55 -6.86 -16.42
CA ASP A 183 -18.65 -7.23 -17.83
C ASP A 183 -17.38 -6.83 -18.59
N LEU A 184 -16.84 -5.63 -18.35
CA LEU A 184 -15.55 -5.20 -18.91
C LEU A 184 -14.41 -6.07 -18.39
N SER A 185 -14.34 -6.28 -17.08
CA SER A 185 -13.29 -7.09 -16.45
C SER A 185 -13.24 -8.50 -17.01
N MET A 186 -14.38 -9.10 -17.37
CA MET A 186 -14.48 -10.45 -17.93
C MET A 186 -14.05 -10.57 -19.40
N THR A 187 -13.64 -9.47 -20.04
CA THR A 187 -13.05 -9.46 -21.40
C THR A 187 -11.52 -9.46 -21.36
N ASP A 188 -10.89 -9.49 -22.54
CA ASP A 188 -9.46 -9.26 -22.75
C ASP A 188 -9.14 -7.75 -22.84
N TYR A 189 -9.74 -6.93 -21.98
CA TYR A 189 -9.53 -5.49 -21.99
C TYR A 189 -8.05 -5.12 -21.81
N ASN A 190 -7.66 -3.98 -22.37
CA ASN A 190 -6.33 -3.41 -22.19
C ASN A 190 -6.47 -2.01 -21.58
N VAL A 191 -5.78 -1.78 -20.46
CA VAL A 191 -5.75 -0.48 -19.76
C VAL A 191 -5.18 0.64 -20.64
N ASP A 192 -4.23 0.32 -21.53
CA ASP A 192 -3.66 1.27 -22.49
C ASP A 192 -4.68 1.76 -23.54
N GLU A 193 -5.78 1.02 -23.71
CA GLU A 193 -6.86 1.32 -24.65
C GLU A 193 -8.11 1.90 -23.98
N PHE A 194 -8.05 2.20 -22.68
CA PHE A 194 -9.15 2.83 -21.97
C PHE A 194 -9.52 4.18 -22.58
N THR A 195 -10.82 4.40 -22.74
CA THR A 195 -11.36 5.75 -23.00
C THR A 195 -11.08 6.65 -21.79
N GLN A 196 -11.14 7.97 -21.99
CA GLN A 196 -10.98 8.93 -20.90
C GLN A 196 -11.96 8.67 -19.73
N GLU A 197 -13.20 8.26 -20.04
CA GLU A 197 -14.20 7.93 -19.03
C GLU A 197 -13.82 6.68 -18.24
N GLN A 198 -13.36 5.62 -18.92
CA GLN A 198 -12.89 4.40 -18.25
C GLN A 198 -11.68 4.67 -17.37
N TYR A 199 -10.72 5.48 -17.84
CA TYR A 199 -9.56 5.85 -17.02
C TYR A 199 -9.98 6.64 -15.77
N VAL A 200 -10.95 7.56 -15.88
CA VAL A 200 -11.48 8.29 -14.71
C VAL A 200 -12.20 7.36 -13.74
N LEU A 201 -12.86 6.30 -14.23
CA LEU A 201 -13.60 5.36 -13.40
C LEU A 201 -12.74 4.27 -12.76
N TYR A 202 -11.66 3.85 -13.44
CA TYR A 202 -10.92 2.63 -13.10
C TYR A 202 -9.40 2.81 -12.96
N GLY A 203 -8.84 3.90 -13.47
CA GLY A 203 -7.39 4.11 -13.53
C GLY A 203 -6.71 3.01 -14.34
N GLU A 204 -5.65 2.45 -13.78
CA GLU A 204 -4.92 1.28 -14.34
C GLU A 204 -5.31 -0.04 -13.64
N TYR A 205 -6.30 0.00 -12.74
CA TYR A 205 -6.71 -1.14 -11.94
C TYR A 205 -7.72 -2.03 -12.67
N ASN A 206 -7.96 -3.23 -12.12
CA ASN A 206 -9.07 -4.08 -12.55
C ASN A 206 -10.42 -3.33 -12.35
N PRO A 207 -11.22 -3.12 -13.42
CA PRO A 207 -12.44 -2.33 -13.35
C PRO A 207 -13.41 -2.77 -12.24
N PHE A 208 -13.62 -4.08 -12.10
CA PHE A 208 -14.54 -4.62 -11.09
C PHE A 208 -14.01 -4.39 -9.67
N SER A 209 -12.77 -4.77 -9.40
CA SER A 209 -12.16 -4.68 -8.06
C SER A 209 -12.08 -3.24 -7.56
N VAL A 210 -11.65 -2.29 -8.40
CA VAL A 210 -11.63 -0.87 -8.04
C VAL A 210 -13.03 -0.28 -7.85
N THR A 211 -14.02 -0.77 -8.60
CA THR A 211 -15.42 -0.35 -8.40
C THR A 211 -15.99 -0.86 -7.08
N VAL A 212 -15.67 -2.10 -6.70
CA VAL A 212 -16.05 -2.69 -5.40
C VAL A 212 -15.47 -1.85 -4.25
N THR A 213 -14.17 -1.57 -4.27
CA THR A 213 -13.52 -0.80 -3.20
C THR A 213 -14.00 0.65 -3.17
N HIS A 214 -14.17 1.31 -4.33
CA HIS A 214 -14.72 2.67 -4.38
C HIS A 214 -16.15 2.75 -3.82
N ILE A 215 -17.01 1.78 -4.11
CA ILE A 215 -18.37 1.79 -3.53
C ILE A 215 -18.31 1.63 -2.01
N LEU A 216 -17.46 0.74 -1.49
CA LEU A 216 -17.29 0.59 -0.05
C LEU A 216 -16.73 1.87 0.60
N ASN A 217 -15.73 2.50 -0.01
CA ASN A 217 -15.17 3.79 0.43
C ASN A 217 -16.26 4.85 0.50
N ASN A 218 -16.97 5.05 -0.61
CA ASN A 218 -18.01 6.07 -0.74
C ASN A 218 -19.12 5.86 0.29
N LYS A 219 -19.57 4.62 0.45
CA LYS A 219 -20.54 4.28 1.50
C LYS A 219 -19.98 4.63 2.87
N SER A 220 -18.71 4.36 3.15
CA SER A 220 -18.03 4.64 4.43
C SER A 220 -17.75 6.14 4.68
N GLY A 221 -18.09 7.01 3.72
CA GLY A 221 -17.82 8.45 3.79
C GLY A 221 -16.37 8.80 3.47
N VAL A 222 -15.73 8.03 2.60
CA VAL A 222 -14.37 8.23 2.12
C VAL A 222 -14.37 8.27 0.60
N ASP A 223 -13.53 9.11 -0.01
CA ASP A 223 -13.39 9.16 -1.48
C ASP A 223 -11.94 9.45 -1.88
N PHE A 224 -11.60 9.07 -3.11
CA PHE A 224 -10.31 9.32 -3.75
C PHE A 224 -10.51 10.07 -5.05
N THR A 225 -9.65 11.05 -5.32
CA THR A 225 -9.81 11.98 -6.46
C THR A 225 -8.82 11.73 -7.58
N SER A 226 -7.81 10.90 -7.35
CA SER A 226 -6.69 10.65 -8.25
C SER A 226 -6.26 9.19 -8.20
N TYR A 227 -5.72 8.68 -9.30
CA TYR A 227 -4.95 7.43 -9.34
C TYR A 227 -3.44 7.67 -9.27
N SER A 228 -3.04 8.89 -8.92
CA SER A 228 -1.66 9.37 -8.87
C SER A 228 -1.41 10.15 -7.58
N HIS A 229 -0.20 10.67 -7.43
CA HIS A 229 0.18 11.50 -6.28
C HIS A 229 -0.51 12.86 -6.31
N THR A 230 -0.64 13.48 -5.14
CA THR A 230 -1.11 14.86 -4.99
C THR A 230 -0.05 15.73 -4.31
N GLY A 231 -0.30 17.05 -4.32
CA GLY A 231 0.59 18.04 -3.73
C GLY A 231 0.33 18.34 -2.25
N LEU A 232 -0.40 17.47 -1.53
CA LEU A 232 -0.63 17.65 -0.10
C LEU A 232 0.70 17.53 0.67
N PRO A 233 1.02 18.46 1.58
CA PRO A 233 2.18 18.32 2.46
C PRO A 233 2.07 17.05 3.30
N VAL A 234 3.18 16.32 3.39
CA VAL A 234 3.31 15.12 4.23
C VAL A 234 3.89 15.47 5.60
N ALA A 235 3.49 14.73 6.63
CA ALA A 235 4.00 14.92 7.98
C ALA A 235 5.39 14.27 8.12
N VAL A 236 6.29 14.97 8.81
CA VAL A 236 7.54 14.41 9.33
C VAL A 236 7.38 14.24 10.83
N PHE A 237 7.46 13.00 11.30
CA PHE A 237 7.53 12.66 12.72
C PHE A 237 8.98 12.41 13.09
N ALA A 238 9.43 13.03 14.18
CA ALA A 238 10.79 12.90 14.66
C ALA A 238 10.77 12.55 16.16
N ASP A 239 11.57 11.57 16.56
CA ASP A 239 11.70 11.18 17.96
C ASP A 239 13.15 10.82 18.32
N GLY A 240 13.59 11.21 19.52
CA GLY A 240 14.95 10.98 20.02
C GLY A 240 15.89 12.17 19.82
N ILE A 241 17.19 11.90 19.74
CA ILE A 241 18.22 12.94 19.80
C ILE A 241 18.10 13.92 18.62
N GLY A 242 17.95 15.21 18.92
CA GLY A 242 17.88 16.27 17.91
C GLY A 242 16.56 16.34 17.14
N ALA A 243 15.53 15.60 17.55
CA ALA A 243 14.22 15.60 16.90
C ALA A 243 13.60 17.01 16.77
N GLU A 244 13.92 17.94 17.66
CA GLU A 244 13.48 19.34 17.61
C GLU A 244 13.88 20.06 16.32
N ALA A 245 14.97 19.61 15.68
CA ALA A 245 15.43 20.14 14.42
C ALA A 245 14.45 19.88 13.27
N PHE A 246 13.48 18.96 13.40
CA PHE A 246 12.49 18.59 12.38
C PHE A 246 11.10 19.19 12.64
N SER A 247 11.00 20.15 13.56
CA SER A 247 9.76 20.90 13.75
C SER A 247 9.55 21.95 12.64
N GLY A 248 8.28 22.31 12.40
CA GLY A 248 7.89 23.38 11.49
C GLY A 248 7.46 22.91 10.09
N TYR A 249 7.41 23.85 9.15
CA TYR A 249 7.01 23.63 7.75
C TYR A 249 8.19 23.95 6.84
N TYR A 250 8.61 23.01 6.01
CA TYR A 250 9.80 23.11 5.18
C TYR A 250 9.74 22.18 3.98
N ASP A 251 10.60 22.43 3.00
CA ASP A 251 10.77 21.59 1.82
C ASP A 251 11.51 20.28 2.18
N ASN A 252 11.23 19.18 1.48
CA ASN A 252 11.84 17.88 1.77
C ASN A 252 13.38 17.88 1.69
N THR A 253 13.97 18.78 0.88
CA THR A 253 15.44 18.95 0.79
C THR A 253 16.08 19.35 2.12
N GLU A 254 15.32 19.99 3.01
CA GLU A 254 15.80 20.37 4.34
C GLU A 254 16.03 19.16 5.25
N ILE A 255 15.40 18.01 4.99
CA ILE A 255 15.64 16.78 5.75
C ILE A 255 17.11 16.36 5.61
N TYR A 256 17.62 16.34 4.38
CA TYR A 256 19.04 16.06 4.11
C TYR A 256 19.96 17.07 4.79
N ASN A 257 19.68 18.37 4.62
CA ASN A 257 20.54 19.43 5.18
C ASN A 257 20.62 19.35 6.71
N ARG A 258 19.50 19.04 7.38
CA ARG A 258 19.44 18.88 8.85
C ARG A 258 20.22 17.66 9.32
N LEU A 259 20.02 16.51 8.68
CA LEU A 259 20.77 15.29 8.99
C LEU A 259 22.28 15.47 8.76
N ALA A 260 22.66 16.05 7.63
CA ALA A 260 24.06 16.32 7.31
C ALA A 260 24.72 17.22 8.37
N ALA A 261 24.04 18.30 8.78
CA ALA A 261 24.52 19.18 9.84
C ALA A 261 24.68 18.47 11.19
N MET A 262 23.75 17.59 11.55
CA MET A 262 23.82 16.81 12.80
C MET A 262 24.98 15.82 12.82
N LEU A 263 25.28 15.22 11.67
CA LEU A 263 26.37 14.25 11.51
C LEU A 263 27.71 14.92 11.20
N GLY A 264 27.76 16.24 11.07
CA GLY A 264 28.98 16.98 10.71
C GLY A 264 29.46 16.71 9.27
N ILE A 265 28.56 16.33 8.38
CA ILE A 265 28.82 16.08 6.97
C ILE A 265 28.54 17.39 6.20
N ASN A 266 29.54 17.88 5.46
CA ASN A 266 29.45 19.09 4.62
C ASN A 266 29.37 18.75 3.13
#